data_AF-A0A2T1FW79-F1
#
_entry.id   AF-A0A2T1FW79-F1
#
_cell.length_a   1.000
_cell.length_b   1.000
_cell.length_c   1.000
_cell.angle_alpha   90.00
_cell.angle_beta   90.00
_cell.angle_gamma   90.00
#
_symmetry.space_group_name_H-M   'P 1'
#
loop_
_entity.id
_entity.type
_entity.pdbx_description
1 polymer ?
#
loop_
_entity_poly.entity_id
_entity_poly.type
_entity_poly.pdbx_seq_one_letter_code
_entity_poly.pdbx_strand_id
1 'polypeptide(L)' 'MANYLPIAQPPQAAEPIELCEDSEIWGSLKSAIGASSGFQRWQLELNFERQHQNATIDQQVRSYLRETLETLAY' A
#
# COMPACT_ATOMS: atom_id res chain seq x y z
N MET A 1 26.94 44.70 -27.49
CA MET A 1 26.90 43.91 -26.24
C MET A 1 25.58 43.18 -26.23
N ALA A 2 25.58 41.90 -26.63
CA ALA A 2 24.35 41.11 -26.76
C ALA A 2 23.90 40.65 -25.37
N ASN A 3 22.72 41.10 -24.94
CA ASN A 3 22.10 40.67 -23.71
C ASN A 3 21.39 39.33 -23.98
N TYR A 4 21.96 38.23 -23.49
CA TYR A 4 21.38 36.90 -23.65
C TYR A 4 20.13 36.77 -22.76
N LEU A 5 18.98 36.46 -23.37
CA LEU A 5 17.83 35.92 -22.65
C LEU A 5 18.22 34.59 -21.98
N PRO A 6 17.78 34.30 -20.74
CA PRO A 6 17.90 32.97 -20.19
C PRO A 6 17.00 32.02 -21.00
N ILE A 7 17.63 31.00 -21.58
CA ILE A 7 17.03 29.89 -22.30
C ILE A 7 16.02 29.16 -21.39
N ALA A 8 14.93 28.72 -22.01
CA ALA A 8 13.87 27.90 -21.44
C ALA A 8 14.39 26.82 -20.48
N GLN A 9 13.74 26.71 -19.32
CA GLN A 9 13.95 25.58 -18.42
C GLN A 9 13.53 24.28 -19.15
N PRO A 10 14.38 23.23 -19.17
CA PRO A 10 13.96 21.91 -19.62
C PRO A 10 12.85 21.38 -18.69
N PRO A 11 11.96 20.48 -19.15
CA PRO A 11 10.90 19.94 -18.32
C PRO A 11 11.56 19.21 -17.17
N GLN A 12 11.55 19.82 -15.98
CA GLN A 12 12.08 19.21 -14.78
C GLN A 12 11.24 17.97 -14.51
N ALA A 13 11.95 16.84 -14.53
CA ALA A 13 11.42 15.50 -14.38
C ALA A 13 10.39 15.41 -13.26
N ALA A 14 9.34 14.62 -13.52
CA ALA A 14 8.29 14.25 -12.59
C ALA A 14 8.85 14.09 -11.17
N GLU A 15 8.27 14.87 -10.28
CA GLU A 15 8.69 15.05 -8.90
C GLU A 15 8.57 13.70 -8.14
N PRO A 16 9.55 13.27 -7.31
CA PRO A 16 9.49 12.01 -6.57
C PRO A 16 8.44 11.94 -5.45
N ILE A 17 7.47 12.85 -5.45
CA ILE A 17 6.63 13.17 -4.28
C ILE A 17 5.55 12.10 -4.05
N GLU A 18 5.03 11.48 -5.11
CA GLU A 18 3.93 10.52 -5.03
C GLU A 18 4.27 9.27 -4.18
N LEU A 19 5.52 8.80 -4.20
CA LEU A 19 5.91 7.54 -3.55
C LEU A 19 5.92 7.61 -2.01
N CYS A 20 6.13 8.81 -1.44
CA CYS A 20 6.23 8.96 0.01
C CYS A 20 4.83 9.01 0.65
N GLU A 21 3.89 9.71 0.01
CA GLU A 21 2.48 9.75 0.43
C GLU A 21 1.84 8.37 0.29
N ASP A 22 2.08 7.66 -0.82
CA ASP A 22 1.60 6.28 -1.00
C ASP A 22 2.05 5.35 0.14
N SER A 23 3.29 5.51 0.62
CA SER A 23 3.85 4.70 1.71
C SER A 23 3.19 5.01 3.06
N GLU A 24 2.92 6.29 3.35
CA GLU A 24 2.24 6.71 4.58
C GLU A 24 0.76 6.30 4.59
N ILE A 25 0.08 6.47 3.45
CA ILE A 25 -1.31 6.03 3.25
C ILE A 25 -1.40 4.51 3.42
N TRP A 26 -0.49 3.76 2.81
CA TRP A 26 -0.42 2.30 2.97
C TRP A 26 -0.14 1.90 4.43
N GLY A 27 0.75 2.60 5.12
CA GLY A 27 1.04 2.40 6.54
C GLY A 27 -0.22 2.54 7.41
N SER A 28 -0.93 3.65 7.22
CA SER A 28 -2.19 3.96 7.91
C SER A 28 -3.27 2.92 7.63
N LEU A 29 -3.45 2.53 6.35
CA LEU A 29 -4.42 1.51 5.95
C LEU A 29 -4.13 0.15 6.59
N LYS A 30 -2.87 -0.30 6.56
CA LYS A 30 -2.45 -1.56 7.21
C LYS A 30 -2.76 -1.55 8.70
N SER A 31 -2.50 -0.42 9.37
CA SER A 31 -2.78 -0.31 10.81
C SER A 31 -4.27 -0.39 11.11
N ALA A 32 -5.10 0.33 10.33
CA ALA A 32 -6.56 0.30 10.49
C ALA A 32 -7.15 -1.10 10.23
N ILE A 33 -6.68 -1.79 9.19
CA ILE A 33 -7.10 -3.17 8.88
C ILE A 33 -6.61 -4.12 9.98
N GLY A 34 -5.35 -4.01 10.42
CA GLY A 34 -4.78 -4.83 11.49
C GLY A 34 -5.52 -4.70 12.83
N ALA A 35 -6.07 -3.52 13.11
CA ALA A 35 -6.89 -3.25 14.28
C ALA A 35 -8.36 -3.69 14.12
N SER A 36 -8.79 -4.04 12.91
CA SER A 36 -10.17 -4.43 12.65
C SER A 36 -10.48 -5.85 13.16
N SER A 37 -11.66 -6.02 13.74
CA SER A 37 -12.10 -7.32 14.28
C SER A 37 -12.29 -8.38 13.20
N GLY A 38 -12.65 -7.99 11.98
CA GLY A 38 -12.75 -8.89 10.82
C GLY A 38 -11.39 -9.49 10.44
N PHE A 39 -10.37 -8.65 10.33
CA PHE A 39 -9.01 -9.08 10.01
C PHE A 39 -8.41 -9.97 11.11
N GLN A 40 -8.59 -9.63 12.38
CA GLN A 40 -8.07 -10.42 13.50
C GLN A 40 -8.66 -11.85 13.52
N ARG A 41 -9.96 -11.99 13.24
CA ARG A 41 -10.62 -13.30 13.13
C ARG A 41 -10.09 -14.10 11.94
N TRP A 42 -10.04 -13.47 10.77
CA TRP A 42 -9.49 -14.09 9.57
C TRP A 42 -8.02 -14.52 9.76
N GLN A 43 -7.20 -13.73 10.47
CA GLN A 43 -5.81 -14.09 10.76
C GLN A 43 -5.69 -15.33 11.66
N LEU A 44 -6.62 -15.53 12.60
CA LEU A 44 -6.65 -16.74 13.44
C LEU A 44 -7.00 -17.99 12.62
N GLU A 45 -7.98 -17.88 11.72
CA GLU A 45 -8.36 -18.94 10.78
C GLU A 45 -7.19 -19.27 9.85
N LEU A 46 -6.53 -18.25 9.29
CA LEU A 46 -5.37 -18.42 8.42
C LEU A 46 -4.17 -19.05 9.12
N ASN A 47 -3.90 -18.68 10.37
CA ASN A 47 -2.81 -19.28 11.15
C ASN A 47 -3.09 -20.76 11.47
N PHE A 48 -4.35 -21.12 11.66
CA PHE A 48 -4.76 -22.51 11.85
C PHE A 48 -4.61 -23.34 10.56
N GLU A 49 -4.94 -22.78 9.41
CA GLU A 49 -4.83 -23.47 8.11
C GLU A 49 -3.41 -23.49 7.54
N ARG A 50 -2.63 -22.42 7.76
CA ARG A 50 -1.28 -22.22 7.19
C ARG A 50 -0.21 -22.18 8.27
N GLN A 51 -0.24 -23.11 9.22
CA GLN A 51 0.67 -23.31 10.37
C GLN A 51 2.19 -23.13 10.11
N HIS A 52 2.64 -23.02 8.86
CA HIS A 52 4.05 -22.84 8.46
C HIS A 52 4.35 -21.58 7.63
N GLN A 53 3.38 -20.70 7.38
CA GLN A 53 3.66 -19.48 6.62
C GLN A 53 3.87 -18.30 7.59
N ASN A 54 5.13 -17.98 7.87
CA ASN A 54 5.54 -16.71 8.46
C ASN A 54 5.33 -15.56 7.46
N ALA A 55 4.08 -15.34 7.04
CA ALA A 55 3.72 -14.23 6.18
C ALA A 55 3.82 -12.92 6.97
N THR A 56 4.35 -11.89 6.33
CA THR A 56 4.40 -10.55 6.92
C THR A 56 2.98 -9.97 7.03
N ILE A 57 2.79 -8.99 7.92
CA ILE A 57 1.52 -8.23 8.01
C ILE A 57 1.11 -7.68 6.65
N ASP A 58 2.05 -7.16 5.85
CA ASP A 58 1.76 -6.69 4.49
C ASP A 58 1.13 -7.78 3.61
N GLN A 59 1.67 -9.00 3.65
CA GLN A 59 1.15 -10.10 2.85
C GLN A 59 -0.20 -10.61 3.35
N GLN A 60 -0.40 -10.61 4.67
CA GLN A 60 -1.67 -10.95 5.29
C GLN A 60 -2.76 -9.93 4.94
N VAL A 61 -2.48 -8.63 5.06
CA VAL A 61 -3.40 -7.54 4.68
C VAL A 61 -3.78 -7.64 3.20
N ARG A 62 -2.82 -7.88 2.31
CA ARG A 62 -3.10 -8.04 0.87
C ARG A 62 -3.98 -9.25 0.57
N SER A 63 -3.76 -10.37 1.26
CA SER A 63 -4.58 -11.59 1.08
C SER A 63 -6.00 -11.38 1.59
N TYR A 64 -6.16 -10.78 2.76
CA TYR A 64 -7.46 -10.43 3.33
C TYR A 64 -8.26 -9.48 2.42
N LEU A 65 -7.62 -8.42 1.92
CA LEU A 65 -8.25 -7.50 0.98
C LEU A 65 -8.70 -8.21 -0.29
N ARG A 66 -7.86 -9.10 -0.83
CA ARG A 66 -8.20 -9.89 -2.01
C ARG A 66 -9.43 -10.77 -1.77
N GLU A 67 -9.44 -11.59 -0.72
CA GLU A 67 -10.58 -12.45 -0.38
C GLU A 67 -11.86 -11.64 -0.14
N THR A 68 -11.75 -10.52 0.59
CA THR A 68 -12.89 -9.64 0.88
C THR A 68 -13.46 -9.03 -0.40
N LEU A 69 -12.60 -8.59 -1.32
CA LEU A 69 -13.02 -8.03 -2.61
C LEU A 69 -13.60 -9.10 -3.54
N GLU A 70 -13.04 -10.31 -3.56
CA GLU A 70 -13.58 -11.44 -4.32
C GLU A 70 -14.98 -11.83 -3.82
N THR A 71 -15.23 -11.73 -2.51
CA THR A 71 -16.55 -12.01 -1.90
C THR A 71 -17.59 -10.93 -2.20
N LEU A 72 -17.19 -9.68 -2.39
CA LEU A 72 -18.09 -8.54 -2.70
C LEU A 72 -18.32 -8.33 -4.21
N ALA A 73 -17.55 -9.02 -5.07
CA ALA A 73 -17.64 -8.89 -6.53
C ALA A 73 -18.64 -9.86 -7.19
N TYR A 74 -19.43 -10.59 -6.39
CA TYR A 74 -20.52 -11.46 -6.81
C TYR A 74 -21.88 -10.76 -6.69
#